data_AF-A0A846HG40-F1
#
_entry.id   AF-A0A846HG40-F1
#
_cell.length_a   1.000
_cell.length_b   1.000
_cell.length_c   1.000
_cell.angle_alpha   90.00
_cell.angle_beta   90.00
_cell.angle_gamma   90.00
#
_symmetry.space_group_name_H-M   'P 1'
#
loop_
_entity.id
_entity.type
_entity.pdbx_description
1 polymer ?
#
loop_
_entity_poly.entity_id
_entity_poly.type
_entity_poly.pdbx_seq_one_letter_code
_entity_poly.pdbx_strand_id
1 'polypeptide(L)'
;MEPATLTAAAIATLVITKAFEKTGEIIGEKTWQEGEKLLALLKEKEPSTANDIQLAQQQPLDYGQADLIGQQVEQAANKHPEIRQAVEAVADTVKSQPSIIQNFTNTVDKNYGGNVGNISIETQNQNQTYNF
;
A
#
# COMPACT_ATOMS: atom_id res chain seq x y z
N MET A 1 -19.54 -3.50 14.03
CA MET A 1 -18.30 -2.75 13.76
C MET A 1 -18.31 -2.44 12.29
N GLU A 2 -18.13 -1.19 11.91
CA GLU A 2 -17.97 -0.81 10.50
C GLU A 2 -16.64 -1.40 10.00
N PRO A 3 -16.58 -1.93 8.77
CA PRO A 3 -15.34 -2.47 8.24
C PRO A 3 -14.33 -1.32 8.08
N ALA A 4 -13.14 -1.48 8.65
CA ALA A 4 -12.06 -0.52 8.44
C ALA A 4 -11.71 -0.52 6.94
N THR A 5 -11.91 0.62 6.28
CA THR A 5 -11.51 0.82 4.88
C THR A 5 -10.05 1.28 4.88
N LEU A 6 -9.18 0.59 4.14
CA LEU A 6 -7.78 1.02 3.99
C LEU A 6 -7.68 2.22 3.05
N THR A 7 -6.96 3.26 3.47
CA THR A 7 -6.65 4.41 2.61
C THR A 7 -5.69 4.00 1.48
N ALA A 8 -5.64 4.79 0.41
CA ALA A 8 -4.68 4.55 -0.67
C ALA A 8 -3.23 4.60 -0.16
N ALA A 9 -2.91 5.53 0.75
CA ALA A 9 -1.60 5.62 1.39
C ALA A 9 -1.30 4.38 2.24
N ALA A 10 -2.26 3.87 3.01
CA ALA A 10 -2.06 2.64 3.79
C ALA A 10 -1.80 1.43 2.87
N ILE A 11 -2.56 1.28 1.78
CA ILE A 11 -2.34 0.22 0.78
C ILE A 11 -0.94 0.37 0.17
N ALA A 12 -0.58 1.57 -0.26
CA ALA A 12 0.70 1.86 -0.90
C ALA A 12 1.88 1.61 0.06
N THR A 13 1.78 2.05 1.31
CA THR A 13 2.78 1.78 2.36
C THR A 13 2.95 0.30 2.59
N LEU A 14 1.86 -0.46 2.68
CA LEU A 14 1.95 -1.91 2.80
C LEU A 14 2.64 -2.52 1.58
N VAL A 15 2.31 -2.09 0.36
CA VAL A 15 2.99 -2.58 -0.86
C VAL A 15 4.49 -2.29 -0.81
N ILE A 16 4.91 -1.05 -0.57
CA ILE A 16 6.34 -0.68 -0.65
C ILE A 16 7.17 -1.17 0.54
N THR A 17 6.56 -1.48 1.68
CA THR A 17 7.23 -2.11 2.83
C THR A 17 7.29 -3.64 2.70
N LYS A 18 6.23 -4.27 2.17
CA LYS A 18 6.12 -5.72 2.01
C LYS A 18 6.69 -6.23 0.69
N ALA A 19 6.84 -5.36 -0.32
CA ALA A 19 7.31 -5.78 -1.64
C ALA A 19 8.60 -6.60 -1.50
N PHE A 20 9.53 -6.18 -0.67
CA PHE A 20 10.82 -6.85 -0.53
C PHE A 20 10.84 -8.13 0.33
N GLU A 21 9.69 -8.66 0.77
CA GLU A 21 9.57 -10.04 1.28
C GLU A 21 9.74 -11.06 0.12
N LYS A 22 10.93 -11.07 -0.50
CA LYS A 22 11.59 -12.04 -1.41
C LYS A 22 10.78 -12.92 -2.38
N THR A 23 9.50 -12.69 -2.61
CA THR A 23 8.70 -13.50 -3.51
C THR A 23 7.70 -12.61 -4.21
N GLY A 24 8.07 -12.14 -5.40
CA GLY A 24 7.16 -11.47 -6.35
C GLY A 24 5.95 -12.33 -6.77
N GLU A 25 5.84 -13.57 -6.26
CA GLU A 25 4.64 -14.40 -6.37
C GLU A 25 3.47 -13.87 -5.51
N ILE A 26 3.72 -13.11 -4.42
CA ILE A 26 2.66 -12.61 -3.53
C ILE A 26 2.04 -11.30 -4.03
N ILE A 27 2.84 -10.43 -4.66
CA ILE A 27 2.39 -9.18 -5.29
C ILE A 27 2.71 -9.22 -6.79
N GLY A 28 1.67 -9.20 -7.62
CA GLY A 28 1.84 -9.28 -9.08
C GLY A 28 2.80 -8.21 -9.62
N GLU A 29 3.53 -8.54 -10.69
CA GLU A 29 4.59 -7.71 -11.30
C GLU A 29 4.18 -6.24 -11.51
N LYS A 30 2.94 -6.00 -11.92
CA LYS A 30 2.41 -4.64 -12.11
C LYS A 30 2.33 -3.86 -10.78
N THR A 31 1.85 -4.48 -9.72
CA THR A 31 1.79 -3.88 -8.38
C THR A 31 3.20 -3.59 -7.87
N TRP A 32 4.15 -4.50 -8.14
CA TRP A 32 5.56 -4.30 -7.82
C TRP A 32 6.14 -3.07 -8.53
N GLN A 33 5.96 -2.95 -9.84
CA GLN A 33 6.49 -1.83 -10.62
C GLN A 33 5.94 -0.48 -10.17
N GLU A 34 4.64 -0.38 -9.87
CA GLU A 34 4.06 0.85 -9.33
C GLU A 34 4.60 1.18 -7.93
N GLY A 35 4.84 0.15 -7.10
CA GLY A 35 5.50 0.32 -5.80
C GLY A 35 6.92 0.86 -5.90
N GLU A 36 7.73 0.37 -6.86
CA GLU A 36 9.08 0.87 -7.10
C GLU A 36 9.09 2.32 -7.60
N LYS A 37 8.14 2.70 -8.47
CA LYS A 37 7.99 4.09 -8.93
C LYS A 37 7.66 5.02 -7.76
N LEU A 38 6.72 4.61 -6.89
CA LEU A 38 6.40 5.37 -5.69
C LEU A 38 7.63 5.53 -4.78
N LEU A 39 8.39 4.46 -4.54
CA LEU A 39 9.60 4.53 -3.73
C LEU A 39 10.67 5.45 -4.36
N ALA A 40 10.81 5.43 -5.68
CA ALA A 40 11.73 6.33 -6.38
C ALA A 40 11.34 7.80 -6.19
N LEU A 41 10.05 8.14 -6.32
CA LEU A 41 9.54 9.49 -6.07
C LEU A 41 9.73 9.92 -4.61
N LEU A 42 9.49 9.02 -3.66
CA LEU A 42 9.74 9.30 -2.24
C LEU A 42 11.23 9.55 -1.99
N LYS A 43 12.14 8.78 -2.60
CA LYS A 43 13.59 9.02 -2.48
C LYS A 43 14.01 10.40 -3.00
N GLU A 44 13.35 10.87 -4.06
CA GLU A 44 13.66 12.17 -4.66
C GLU A 44 13.09 13.33 -3.83
N LYS A 45 11.83 13.23 -3.40
CA LYS A 45 11.09 14.38 -2.84
C LYS A 45 10.96 14.35 -1.30
N GLU A 46 10.85 13.17 -0.71
CA GLU A 46 10.69 12.97 0.74
C GLU A 46 11.68 11.88 1.23
N PRO A 47 13.01 12.13 1.14
CA PRO A 47 14.05 11.12 1.36
C PRO A 47 14.00 10.49 2.76
N SER A 48 13.53 11.23 3.77
CA SER A 48 13.32 10.71 5.13
C SER A 48 12.28 9.58 5.14
N THR A 49 11.13 9.78 4.49
CA THR A 49 10.08 8.75 4.36
C THR A 49 10.58 7.54 3.60
N ALA A 50 11.33 7.75 2.51
CA ALA A 50 11.94 6.65 1.77
C ALA A 50 12.91 5.83 2.64
N ASN A 51 13.70 6.49 3.48
CA ASN A 51 14.64 5.82 4.37
C ASN A 51 13.90 5.01 5.45
N ASP A 52 12.84 5.55 6.03
CA ASP A 52 12.00 4.83 6.99
C ASP A 52 11.37 3.57 6.36
N ILE A 53 10.92 3.68 5.10
CA ILE A 53 10.44 2.53 4.31
C ILE A 53 11.55 1.50 4.07
N GLN A 54 12.77 1.93 3.72
CA GLN A 54 13.89 1.01 3.50
C GLN A 54 14.36 0.30 4.78
N LEU A 55 14.25 0.97 5.94
CA LEU A 55 14.50 0.35 7.23
C LEU A 55 13.41 -0.67 7.57
N ALA A 56 12.16 -0.32 7.29
CA ALA A 56 11.01 -1.20 7.44
C ALA A 56 11.06 -2.45 6.53
N GLN A 57 11.75 -2.39 5.39
CA GLN A 57 11.96 -3.56 4.53
C GLN A 57 12.97 -4.56 5.11
N GLN A 58 13.84 -4.12 6.03
CA GLN A 58 14.90 -4.96 6.60
C GLN A 58 14.51 -5.59 7.94
N GLN A 59 13.42 -5.12 8.55
CA GLN A 59 13.01 -5.54 9.88
C GLN A 59 11.49 -5.75 9.90
N PRO A 60 10.98 -6.76 10.64
CA PRO A 60 9.55 -6.87 10.86
C PRO A 60 9.04 -5.58 11.53
N LEU A 61 8.10 -4.92 10.86
CA LEU A 61 7.44 -3.73 11.36
C LEU A 61 6.44 -4.08 12.46
N ASP A 62 6.38 -3.25 13.50
CA ASP A 62 5.25 -3.22 14.44
C ASP A 62 4.13 -2.29 13.90
N TYR A 63 2.90 -2.45 14.39
CA TYR A 63 1.72 -1.78 13.82
C TYR A 63 1.85 -0.26 13.93
N GLY A 64 2.38 0.21 15.07
CA GLY A 64 2.62 1.63 15.26
C GLY A 64 3.63 2.22 14.27
N GLN A 65 4.62 1.45 13.83
CA GLN A 65 5.59 1.91 12.85
C GLN A 65 5.00 1.92 11.43
N ALA A 66 4.21 0.90 11.09
CA ALA A 66 3.52 0.85 9.81
C ALA A 66 2.51 2.01 9.64
N ASP A 67 1.78 2.35 10.71
CA ASP A 67 0.86 3.50 10.73
C ASP A 67 1.61 4.82 10.52
N LEU A 68 2.72 5.02 11.25
CA LEU A 68 3.54 6.23 11.12
C LEU A 68 4.08 6.40 9.70
N ILE A 69 4.59 5.34 9.08
CA ILE A 69 5.05 5.38 7.69
C ILE A 69 3.87 5.65 6.74
N GLY A 70 2.70 5.06 7.01
CA GLY A 70 1.44 5.35 6.30
C GLY A 70 1.10 6.84 6.30
N GLN A 71 1.16 7.47 7.46
CA GLN A 71 0.91 8.90 7.61
C GLN A 71 1.98 9.75 6.92
N GLN A 72 3.25 9.35 6.95
CA GLN A 72 4.32 10.04 6.22
C GLN A 72 4.08 10.00 4.70
N VAL A 73 3.68 8.84 4.16
CA VAL A 73 3.34 8.68 2.74
C VAL A 73 2.10 9.52 2.38
N GLU A 74 1.09 9.57 3.24
CA GLU A 74 -0.08 10.43 3.05
C GLU A 74 0.30 11.92 3.05
N GLN A 75 1.15 12.35 3.98
CA GLN A 75 1.66 13.72 4.01
C GLN A 75 2.48 14.04 2.76
N ALA A 76 3.32 13.11 2.29
CA ALA A 76 4.06 13.24 1.05
C ALA A 76 3.13 13.42 -0.16
N ALA A 77 2.06 12.62 -0.25
CA ALA A 77 1.04 12.74 -1.29
C ALA A 77 0.28 14.08 -1.23
N ASN A 78 0.02 14.60 -0.02
CA ASN A 78 -0.63 15.90 0.14
C ASN A 78 0.26 17.07 -0.32
N LYS A 79 1.58 16.96 -0.11
CA LYS A 79 2.56 17.98 -0.54
C LYS A 79 2.88 17.90 -2.03
N HIS A 80 3.00 16.69 -2.58
CA HIS A 80 3.52 16.45 -3.93
C HIS A 80 2.49 15.72 -4.79
N PRO A 81 1.94 16.37 -5.84
CA PRO A 81 0.91 15.76 -6.68
C PRO A 81 1.40 14.50 -7.41
N GLU A 82 2.70 14.42 -7.75
CA GLU A 82 3.32 13.25 -8.38
C GLU A 82 3.30 12.03 -7.44
N ILE A 83 3.56 12.25 -6.13
CA ILE A 83 3.49 11.19 -5.12
C ILE A 83 2.05 10.76 -4.91
N ARG A 84 1.08 11.69 -4.89
CA ARG A 84 -0.35 11.35 -4.81
C ARG A 84 -0.78 10.44 -5.94
N GLN A 85 -0.42 10.78 -7.18
CA GLN A 85 -0.74 9.96 -8.35
C GLN A 85 -0.11 8.57 -8.24
N ALA A 86 1.13 8.46 -7.78
CA ALA A 86 1.78 7.18 -7.59
C ALA A 86 1.13 6.34 -6.47
N VAL A 87 0.72 6.97 -5.36
CA VAL A 87 -0.04 6.31 -4.27
C VAL A 87 -1.38 5.77 -4.78
N GLU A 88 -2.12 6.57 -5.55
CA GLU A 88 -3.38 6.16 -6.17
C GLU A 88 -3.17 5.00 -7.16
N ALA A 89 -2.15 5.08 -8.02
CA ALA A 89 -1.85 4.04 -8.99
C ALA A 89 -1.52 2.69 -8.34
N VAL A 90 -0.76 2.70 -7.24
CA VAL A 90 -0.48 1.49 -6.45
C VAL A 90 -1.79 0.95 -5.86
N ALA A 91 -2.59 1.80 -5.22
CA ALA A 91 -3.83 1.38 -4.59
C ALA A 91 -4.83 0.80 -5.61
N ASP A 92 -4.98 1.41 -6.78
CA ASP A 92 -5.88 0.94 -7.84
C ASP A 92 -5.39 -0.37 -8.46
N THR A 93 -4.08 -0.55 -8.60
CA THR A 93 -3.50 -1.80 -9.10
C THR A 93 -3.76 -2.94 -8.12
N VAL A 94 -3.59 -2.71 -6.81
CA VAL A 94 -3.92 -3.68 -5.76
C VAL A 94 -5.43 -3.98 -5.75
N LYS A 95 -6.29 -2.95 -5.83
CA LYS A 95 -7.74 -3.12 -5.87
C LYS A 95 -8.22 -3.91 -7.08
N SER A 96 -7.52 -3.78 -8.20
CA SER A 96 -7.78 -4.54 -9.43
C SER A 96 -7.31 -6.01 -9.35
N GLN A 97 -6.59 -6.39 -8.29
CA GLN A 97 -6.02 -7.71 -8.08
C GLN A 97 -6.50 -8.30 -6.72
N PRO A 98 -7.72 -8.83 -6.64
CA PRO A 98 -8.34 -9.26 -5.37
C PRO A 98 -7.55 -10.35 -4.62
N SER A 99 -6.75 -11.16 -5.34
CA SER A 99 -5.84 -12.16 -4.75
C SER A 99 -4.76 -11.55 -3.86
N ILE A 100 -4.29 -10.34 -4.21
CA ILE A 100 -3.31 -9.60 -3.42
C ILE A 100 -3.96 -9.12 -2.12
N ILE A 101 -5.20 -8.64 -2.19
CA ILE A 101 -5.94 -8.14 -1.02
C ILE A 101 -6.09 -9.22 0.05
N GLN A 102 -6.44 -10.46 -0.33
CA GLN A 102 -6.59 -11.55 0.64
C GLN A 102 -5.27 -11.96 1.31
N ASN A 103 -4.15 -11.93 0.57
CA ASN A 103 -2.83 -12.14 1.17
C ASN A 103 -2.43 -10.98 2.10
N PHE A 104 -2.82 -9.74 1.77
CA PHE A 104 -2.56 -8.56 2.57
C PHE A 104 -3.30 -8.59 3.91
N THR A 105 -4.60 -8.90 3.92
CA THR A 105 -5.41 -8.97 5.17
C THR A 105 -4.88 -10.05 6.12
N ASN A 106 -4.51 -11.22 5.60
CA ASN A 106 -3.96 -12.32 6.40
C ASN A 106 -2.58 -12.01 7.00
N THR A 107 -1.79 -11.14 6.37
CA THR A 107 -0.48 -10.77 6.92
C THR A 107 -0.58 -9.70 8.01
N VAL A 108 -1.58 -8.81 7.92
CA VAL A 108 -1.84 -7.81 8.97
C VAL A 108 -2.27 -8.53 10.26
N ASP A 109 -3.11 -9.57 10.15
CA ASP A 109 -3.56 -10.37 11.30
C ASP A 109 -2.41 -11.18 11.95
N LYS A 110 -1.50 -11.76 11.14
CA LYS A 110 -0.40 -12.60 11.63
C LYS A 110 0.80 -11.86 12.23
N ASN A 111 1.21 -10.73 11.64
CA ASN A 111 2.45 -10.04 12.01
C ASN A 111 2.22 -8.85 12.95
N TYR A 112 1.00 -8.30 13.01
CA TYR A 112 0.72 -7.08 13.76
C TYR A 112 -0.22 -7.27 14.96
N GLY A 113 -0.64 -8.51 15.25
CA GLY A 113 -1.46 -8.87 16.42
C GLY A 113 -2.85 -8.22 16.49
N GLY A 114 -3.22 -7.43 15.49
CA GLY A 114 -4.53 -6.80 15.37
C GLY A 114 -5.53 -7.81 14.86
N ASN A 115 -6.61 -8.02 15.61
CA ASN A 115 -7.81 -8.68 15.11
C ASN A 115 -8.39 -7.78 14.00
N VAL A 116 -7.91 -7.92 12.75
CA VAL A 116 -8.39 -7.12 11.62
C VAL A 116 -9.66 -7.77 11.11
N GLY A 117 -10.74 -7.57 11.86
CA GLY A 117 -12.08 -7.94 11.44
C GLY A 117 -12.37 -7.34 10.06
N ASN A 118 -12.73 -8.21 9.11
CA ASN A 118 -13.24 -7.90 7.77
C ASN A 118 -12.87 -6.52 7.22
N ILE A 119 -11.61 -6.33 6.82
CA ILE A 119 -11.21 -5.16 6.02
C ILE A 119 -12.00 -5.22 4.70
N SER A 120 -12.92 -4.27 4.52
CA SER A 120 -13.62 -4.10 3.25
C SER A 120 -12.91 -2.99 2.50
N ILE A 121 -12.23 -3.34 1.40
CA ILE A 121 -11.76 -2.33 0.46
C ILE A 121 -12.91 -2.11 -0.52
N GLU A 122 -13.53 -0.93 -0.48
CA GLU A 122 -14.48 -0.53 -1.52
C GLU A 122 -13.76 -0.55 -2.87
N THR A 123 -13.96 -1.62 -3.62
CA THR A 123 -13.63 -1.67 -5.03
C THR A 123 -14.62 -0.72 -5.68
N GLN A 124 -14.20 0.50 -5.98
CA GLN A 124 -14.96 1.42 -6.81
C GLN A 124 -15.11 0.71 -8.18
N ASN A 125 -16.18 -0.05 -8.32
CA ASN A 125 -16.64 -0.59 -9.60
C ASN A 125 -16.96 0.63 -10.45
N GLN A 126 -15.99 1.12 -11.21
CA GLN A 126 -16.30 1.88 -12.39
C GLN A 126 -16.90 0.89 -13.39
N ASN A 127 -18.20 0.61 -13.20
CA ASN A 127 -19.07 0.10 -14.24
C ASN A 127 -19.04 1.11 -15.39
N GLN A 128 -18.03 1.01 -16.26
CA GLN A 128 -18.16 1.52 -17.61
C GLN A 128 -19.13 0.58 -18.34
N THR A 129 -20.42 0.86 -18.18
CA THR A 129 -21.46 0.34 -19.07
C THR A 129 -21.17 0.90 -20.47
N TYR A 130 -20.49 0.12 -21.30
CA TYR A 130 -20.48 0.35 -22.74
C TYR A 130 -21.86 -0.06 -23.26
N ASN A 131 -22.76 0.90 -23.40
CA ASN A 131 -23.97 0.72 -24.21
C ASN A 131 -23.55 0.57 -25.68
N PHE A 132 -23.81 -0.61 -26.25
CA PHE A 132 -23.85 -0.82 -27.70
C PHE A 132 -25.22 -0.41 -28.26
#